data_AF-A0A0M3T4H4-F1
#
_entry.id   AF-A0A0M3T4H4-F1
#
_cell.length_a   1.000
_cell.length_b   1.000
_cell.length_c   1.000
_cell.angle_alpha   90.00
_cell.angle_beta   90.00
_cell.angle_gamma   90.00
#
_symmetry.space_group_name_H-M   'P 1'
#
loop_
_entity.id
_entity.type
_entity.pdbx_description
1 polymer ?
#
loop_
_entity_poly.entity_id
_entity_poly.type
_entity_poly.pdbx_seq_one_letter_code
_entity_poly.pdbx_strand_id
1 'polypeptide(L)'
;MSEAEGPRRLQPKMTRGGFRFQFVLWSIWTGLQLVVLVIRLGMGSVWDPVDYLVLAALILGVVFLVFLLYVRHHDGHFWDEEEATRDDWDRRGRGL
;
A
#
# COMPACT_ATOMS: atom_id res chain seq x y z
N MET A 1 11.21 -35.76 4.92
CA MET A 1 10.64 -34.84 3.91
C MET A 1 10.07 -33.67 4.70
N SER A 2 10.94 -32.76 5.16
CA SER A 2 10.50 -31.54 5.83
C SER A 2 10.11 -30.55 4.74
N GLU A 3 8.81 -30.32 4.60
CA GLU A 3 8.32 -29.09 3.96
C GLU A 3 9.05 -27.93 4.62
N ALA A 4 9.88 -27.25 3.83
CA ALA A 4 10.47 -26.00 4.24
C ALA A 4 9.31 -25.03 4.48
N GLU A 5 8.98 -24.76 5.73
CA GLU A 5 8.18 -23.61 6.13
C GLU A 5 9.00 -22.36 5.79
N GLY A 6 9.02 -22.03 4.49
CA GLY A 6 9.44 -20.73 4.01
C GLY A 6 8.55 -19.67 4.68
N PRO A 7 9.07 -18.45 4.87
CA PRO A 7 8.40 -17.44 5.68
C PRO A 7 6.95 -17.22 5.20
N ARG A 8 6.00 -17.21 6.15
CA ARG A 8 4.57 -17.10 5.84
C ARG A 8 4.29 -15.67 5.36
N ARG A 9 3.89 -15.52 4.09
CA ARG A 9 3.44 -14.23 3.52
C ARG A 9 2.30 -13.65 4.37
N LEU A 10 2.37 -12.35 4.67
CA LEU A 10 1.30 -11.63 5.39
C LEU A 10 0.06 -11.48 4.50
N GLN A 11 0.25 -11.24 3.20
CA GLN A 11 -0.85 -11.21 2.22
C GLN A 11 -0.53 -12.06 0.99
N PRO A 12 -0.86 -13.37 1.01
CA PRO A 12 -0.56 -14.27 -0.11
C PRO A 12 -1.31 -13.93 -1.41
N LYS A 13 -2.37 -13.10 -1.35
CA LYS A 13 -3.13 -12.66 -2.53
C LYS A 13 -2.66 -11.32 -3.12
N MET A 14 -1.74 -10.61 -2.47
CA MET A 14 -1.36 -9.26 -2.87
C MET A 14 -0.16 -9.29 -3.80
N THR A 15 -0.39 -9.00 -5.08
CA THR A 15 0.67 -8.88 -6.09
C THR A 15 1.35 -7.51 -5.99
N ARG A 16 2.63 -7.42 -6.43
CA ARG A 16 3.38 -6.16 -6.49
C ARG A 16 2.62 -5.04 -7.21
N GLY A 17 1.91 -5.37 -8.29
CA GLY A 17 1.07 -4.43 -9.05
C GLY A 17 -0.14 -3.95 -8.26
N GLY A 18 -0.84 -4.87 -7.59
CA GLY A 18 -1.97 -4.54 -6.70
C GLY A 18 -1.53 -3.65 -5.54
N PHE A 19 -0.36 -3.92 -4.96
CA PHE A 19 0.25 -3.06 -3.94
C PHE A 19 0.52 -1.65 -4.44
N ARG A 20 1.18 -1.50 -5.60
CA ARG A 20 1.49 -0.17 -6.16
C ARG A 20 0.22 0.63 -6.42
N PHE A 21 -0.81 0.00 -6.98
CA PHE A 21 -2.09 0.67 -7.24
C PHE A 21 -2.77 1.12 -5.93
N GLN A 22 -2.88 0.23 -4.94
CA GLN A 22 -3.46 0.57 -3.64
C GLN A 22 -2.65 1.66 -2.94
N PHE A 23 -1.33 1.58 -2.95
CA PHE A 23 -0.46 2.58 -2.33
C PHE A 23 -0.60 3.96 -2.96
N VAL A 24 -0.59 4.05 -4.30
CA VAL A 24 -0.77 5.33 -5.01
C VAL A 24 -2.16 5.89 -4.75
N LEU A 25 -3.20 5.08 -4.87
CA LEU A 25 -4.59 5.51 -4.65
C LEU A 25 -4.78 6.04 -3.21
N TRP A 26 -4.30 5.29 -2.21
CA TRP A 26 -4.39 5.72 -0.82
C TRP A 26 -3.54 6.95 -0.52
N SER A 27 -2.39 7.11 -1.17
CA SER A 27 -1.54 8.30 -1.03
C SER A 27 -2.26 9.55 -1.56
N ILE A 28 -2.87 9.46 -2.74
CA ILE A 28 -3.65 10.56 -3.33
C ILE A 28 -4.86 10.90 -2.44
N TRP A 29 -5.62 9.90 -2.02
CA TRP A 29 -6.77 10.08 -1.14
C TRP A 29 -6.40 10.76 0.18
N THR A 30 -5.35 10.26 0.86
CA THR A 30 -4.86 10.82 2.13
C THR A 30 -4.34 12.24 1.95
N GLY A 31 -3.60 12.49 0.85
CA GLY A 31 -3.12 13.83 0.51
C GLY A 31 -4.27 14.82 0.28
N LEU A 32 -5.35 14.40 -0.39
CA LEU A 32 -6.53 15.25 -0.58
C LEU A 32 -7.18 15.62 0.75
N GLN A 33 -7.37 14.65 1.66
CA GLN A 33 -7.92 14.92 2.99
C GLN A 33 -7.05 15.90 3.78
N LEU A 34 -5.73 15.76 3.70
CA LEU A 34 -4.78 16.67 4.35
C LEU A 34 -4.92 18.11 3.80
N VAL A 35 -5.01 18.27 2.48
CA VAL A 35 -5.21 19.59 1.84
C VAL A 35 -6.50 20.23 2.32
N VAL A 36 -7.61 19.48 2.36
CA VAL A 36 -8.90 19.99 2.86
C VAL A 36 -8.78 20.45 4.31
N LEU A 37 -8.14 19.66 5.18
CA LEU A 37 -7.94 20.00 6.58
C LEU A 37 -7.10 21.28 6.75
N VAL A 38 -6.02 21.42 5.99
CA VAL A 38 -5.14 22.61 6.01
C VAL A 38 -5.89 23.86 5.57
N ILE A 39 -6.69 23.78 4.51
CA ILE A 39 -7.50 24.90 4.04
C ILE A 39 -8.50 25.34 5.12
N ARG A 40 -9.19 24.40 5.75
CA ARG A 40 -10.18 24.71 6.80
C ARG A 40 -9.54 25.31 8.05
N LEU A 41 -8.38 24.80 8.47
CA LEU A 41 -7.57 25.39 9.55
C LEU A 41 -7.15 26.83 9.21
N GLY A 42 -6.68 27.08 7.98
CA GLY A 42 -6.23 28.40 7.55
C GLY A 42 -7.35 29.44 7.43
N MET A 43 -8.57 29.01 7.12
CA MET A 43 -9.75 29.89 7.09
C MET A 43 -10.32 30.21 8.48
N GLY A 44 -9.79 29.59 9.56
CA GLY A 44 -10.30 29.80 10.92
C GLY A 44 -11.75 29.34 11.10
N SER A 45 -12.20 28.35 10.30
CA SER A 45 -13.56 27.85 10.37
C SER A 45 -13.83 27.21 11.73
N VAL A 46 -15.04 27.42 12.25
CA VAL A 46 -15.56 26.61 13.34
C VAL A 46 -15.67 25.16 12.83
N TRP A 47 -15.23 24.21 13.65
CA TRP A 47 -15.22 22.80 13.26
C TRP A 47 -16.64 22.22 13.29
N ASP A 48 -17.09 21.77 12.13
CA ASP A 48 -18.35 21.06 11.97
C ASP A 48 -18.15 19.55 12.11
N PRO A 49 -19.22 18.75 12.33
CA PRO A 49 -19.13 17.29 12.35
C PRO A 49 -18.39 16.68 11.14
N VAL A 50 -18.48 17.34 9.98
CA VAL A 50 -17.78 16.93 8.75
C VAL A 50 -16.25 17.05 8.90
N ASP A 51 -15.75 18.02 9.65
CA ASP A 51 -14.32 18.19 9.89
C ASP A 51 -13.72 17.05 10.69
N TYR A 52 -14.47 16.60 11.70
CA TYR A 52 -14.08 15.44 12.48
C TYR A 52 -14.10 14.16 11.64
N LEU A 53 -15.01 14.04 10.68
CA LEU A 53 -15.01 12.92 9.72
C LEU A 53 -13.80 12.98 8.78
N VAL A 54 -13.46 14.17 8.26
CA VAL A 54 -12.26 14.39 7.43
C VAL A 54 -10.99 14.04 8.22
N LEU A 55 -10.90 14.49 9.48
CA LEU A 55 -9.78 14.15 10.35
C LEU A 55 -9.70 12.65 10.64
N ALA A 56 -10.83 11.98 10.93
CA ALA A 56 -10.86 10.54 11.13
C ALA A 56 -10.45 9.77 9.86
N ALA A 57 -10.92 10.20 8.70
CA ALA A 57 -10.54 9.63 7.40
C ALA A 57 -9.04 9.84 7.11
N LEU A 58 -8.49 11.00 7.48
CA LEU A 58 -7.06 11.28 7.36
C LEU A 58 -6.24 10.34 8.25
N ILE A 59 -6.62 10.17 9.51
CA ILE A 59 -5.96 9.24 10.44
C ILE A 59 -6.00 7.81 9.88
N LEU A 60 -7.16 7.37 9.40
CA LEU A 60 -7.32 6.05 8.79
C LEU A 60 -6.42 5.88 7.56
N GLY A 61 -6.34 6.90 6.70
CA GLY A 61 -5.45 6.90 5.53
C GLY A 61 -3.97 6.77 5.90
N VAL A 62 -3.52 7.51 6.91
CA VAL A 62 -2.14 7.41 7.42
C VAL A 62 -1.86 6.03 7.99
N VAL A 63 -2.74 5.49 8.82
CA VAL A 63 -2.59 4.14 9.39
C VAL A 63 -2.54 3.08 8.28
N PHE A 64 -3.40 3.20 7.27
CA PHE A 64 -3.41 2.28 6.14
C PHE A 64 -2.13 2.37 5.30
N LEU A 65 -1.60 3.58 5.07
CA LEU A 65 -0.32 3.77 4.38
C LEU A 65 0.84 3.16 5.17
N VAL A 66 0.88 3.32 6.49
CA VAL A 66 1.88 2.68 7.36
C VAL A 66 1.77 1.16 7.28
N PHE A 67 0.55 0.62 7.30
CA PHE A 67 0.31 -0.80 7.11
C PHE A 67 0.81 -1.30 5.74
N LEU A 68 0.57 -0.53 4.66
CA LEU A 68 1.10 -0.85 3.35
C LEU A 68 2.63 -0.83 3.34
N LEU A 69 3.28 0.15 3.98
CA LEU A 69 4.74 0.17 4.11
C LEU A 69 5.27 -1.03 4.89
N TYR A 70 4.56 -1.45 5.95
CA TYR A 70 4.87 -2.64 6.71
C TYR A 70 4.78 -3.91 5.84
N VAL A 71 3.71 -4.04 5.06
CA VAL A 71 3.56 -5.13 4.07
C VAL A 71 4.68 -5.08 3.04
N ARG A 72 5.04 -3.90 2.51
CA ARG A 72 6.15 -3.76 1.57
C ARG A 72 7.48 -4.23 2.16
N HIS A 73 7.72 -3.94 3.43
CA HIS A 73 8.94 -4.35 4.12
C HIS A 73 9.01 -5.87 4.31
N HIS A 74 7.90 -6.51 4.70
CA HIS A 74 7.87 -7.95 4.97
C HIS A 74 7.67 -8.82 3.73
N ASP A 75 6.73 -8.45 2.85
CA ASP A 75 6.37 -9.25 1.66
C ASP A 75 7.22 -8.88 0.43
N GLY A 76 8.06 -7.84 0.54
CA GLY A 76 8.85 -7.31 -0.57
C GLY A 76 9.82 -8.32 -1.19
N HIS A 77 10.48 -9.13 -0.36
CA HIS A 77 11.41 -10.17 -0.81
C HIS A 77 10.73 -11.19 -1.72
N PHE A 78 9.52 -11.62 -1.36
CA PHE A 78 8.80 -12.62 -2.15
C PHE A 78 8.32 -12.08 -3.50
N TRP A 79 8.05 -10.78 -3.62
CA TRP A 79 7.70 -10.19 -4.91
C TRP A 79 8.89 -10.15 -5.86
N ASP A 80 10.09 -9.92 -5.32
CA ASP A 80 11.32 -9.87 -6.12
C ASP A 80 11.74 -11.31 -6.55
N GLU A 81 11.51 -12.33 -5.70
CA GLU A 81 11.69 -13.76 -6.08
C GLU A 81 10.71 -14.24 -7.16
N GLU A 82 9.44 -13.84 -7.08
CA GLU A 82 8.44 -14.14 -8.11
C GLU A 82 8.80 -13.48 -9.46
N GLU A 83 9.34 -12.26 -9.44
CA GLU A 83 9.83 -11.58 -10.64
C GLU A 83 11.05 -12.27 -11.24
N ALA A 84 12.03 -12.66 -10.43
CA ALA A 84 13.20 -13.40 -10.90
C ALA A 84 12.82 -14.72 -11.56
N THR A 85 11.85 -15.43 -10.97
CA THR A 85 11.31 -16.67 -11.53
C THR A 85 10.61 -16.41 -12.87
N ARG A 86 9.76 -15.36 -12.94
CA ARG A 86 9.05 -15.00 -14.17
C ARG A 86 10.01 -14.59 -15.29
N ASP A 87 11.06 -13.82 -14.99
CA ASP A 87 12.06 -13.40 -15.98
C ASP A 87 12.86 -14.60 -16.53
N ASP A 88 13.17 -15.58 -15.68
CA ASP A 88 13.81 -16.83 -16.12
C ASP A 88 12.89 -17.65 -17.05
N TRP A 89 11.60 -17.76 -16.73
CA TRP A 89 10.61 -18.37 -17.63
C TRP A 89 10.49 -17.65 -18.96
N ASP A 90 10.47 -16.31 -18.95
CA ASP A 90 10.36 -15.49 -20.16
C ASP A 90 11.63 -15.58 -21.02
N ARG A 91 12.81 -15.70 -20.39
CA ARG A 91 14.09 -15.97 -21.08
C ARG A 91 14.12 -17.35 -21.72
N ARG A 92 13.64 -18.39 -21.03
CA ARG A 92 13.55 -19.76 -21.57
C ARG A 92 12.47 -19.91 -22.64
N GLY A 93 11.34 -19.23 -22.48
CA GLY A 93 10.21 -19.25 -23.40
C GLY A 93 10.47 -18.53 -24.73
N ARG A 94 11.37 -17.53 -24.75
CA ARG A 94 11.84 -16.86 -25.97
C ARG A 94 12.93 -17.63 -26.74
N GLY A 95 13.40 -18.76 -26.20
CA GLY A 95 14.41 -19.62 -26.83
C GLY A 95 13.83 -20.81 -27.61
N LEU A 96 12.50 -20.96 -27.64
CA LEU A 96 11.74 -21.96 -28.40
C LEU A 96 10.97 -21.27 -29.52
#